data_AF-X1F0S0-F1
#
_entry.id   AF-X1F0S0-F1
#
_cell.length_a   1.000
_cell.length_b   1.000
_cell.length_c   1.000
_cell.angle_alpha   90.00
_cell.angle_beta   90.00
_cell.angle_gamma   90.00
#
_symmetry.space_group_name_H-M   'P 1'
#
loop_
_entity.id
_entity.type
_entity.pdbx_description
1 polymer ?
#
loop_
_entity_poly.entity_id
_entity_poly.type
_entity_poly.pdbx_seq_one_letter_code
_entity_poly.pdbx_strand_id
1 'polypeptide(L)'
;MPDVSPTTVYNTLYELVALGELAPVENLSEGGARFDTNTSNHHHLFCMHCHTLVDIERDFPDVQLALAEAKGYQIVKKQLTFYGVC
;
A
#
# COMPACT_ATOMS: atom_id res chain seq x y z
N MET A 1 -7.20 -23.63 -19.95
CA MET A 1 -7.54 -22.83 -18.75
C MET A 1 -8.71 -21.94 -19.12
N PRO A 2 -9.70 -21.71 -18.23
CA PRO A 2 -10.74 -20.74 -18.52
C PRO A 2 -10.12 -19.33 -18.55
N ASP A 3 -10.51 -18.51 -19.53
CA ASP A 3 -10.09 -17.11 -19.60
C ASP A 3 -10.88 -16.30 -18.57
N VAL A 4 -10.20 -15.85 -17.52
CA VAL A 4 -10.74 -14.91 -16.55
C VAL A 4 -10.41 -13.50 -17.04
N SER A 5 -11.42 -12.63 -17.11
CA SER A 5 -11.19 -11.25 -17.55
C SER A 5 -10.40 -10.45 -16.50
N PRO A 6 -9.59 -9.46 -16.90
CA PRO A 6 -8.92 -8.56 -15.95
C PRO A 6 -9.90 -7.89 -14.99
N THR A 7 -11.08 -7.50 -15.47
CA THR A 7 -12.15 -6.91 -14.64
C THR A 7 -12.58 -7.85 -13.52
N THR A 8 -12.75 -9.14 -13.82
CA THR A 8 -13.11 -10.14 -12.80
C THR A 8 -12.01 -10.26 -11.75
N VAL A 9 -10.74 -10.28 -12.15
CA VAL A 9 -9.60 -10.32 -11.22
C VAL A 9 -9.59 -9.11 -10.30
N TYR A 10 -9.71 -7.90 -10.85
CA TYR A 10 -9.72 -6.68 -10.04
C TYR A 10 -10.91 -6.62 -9.08
N ASN A 11 -12.11 -7.02 -9.52
CA ASN A 11 -13.27 -7.07 -8.65
C ASN A 11 -13.02 -7.98 -7.44
N THR A 12 -12.51 -9.19 -7.66
CA THR A 12 -12.18 -10.11 -6.56
C THR A 12 -11.08 -9.55 -5.65
N LEU A 13 -10.04 -8.90 -6.20
CA LEU A 13 -9.00 -8.28 -5.38
C LEU A 13 -9.55 -7.15 -4.50
N TYR A 14 -10.45 -6.32 -5.02
CA TYR A 14 -11.10 -5.28 -4.21
C TYR A 14 -12.08 -5.84 -3.18
N GLU A 15 -12.77 -6.94 -3.47
CA GLU A 15 -13.57 -7.66 -2.48
C GLU A 15 -12.69 -8.17 -1.32
N LEU A 16 -11.52 -8.73 -1.63
CA LEU A 16 -10.56 -9.17 -0.60
C LEU A 16 -10.01 -7.99 0.22
N VAL A 17 -9.78 -6.83 -0.40
CA VAL A 17 -9.44 -5.60 0.34
C VAL A 17 -10.57 -5.19 1.28
N ALA A 18 -11.82 -5.22 0.81
CA ALA A 18 -12.99 -4.87 1.63
C ALA A 18 -13.19 -5.83 2.81
N LEU A 19 -12.77 -7.08 2.67
CA LEU A 19 -12.75 -8.08 3.75
C LEU A 19 -11.55 -7.94 4.69
N GLY A 20 -10.55 -7.11 4.36
CA GLY A 20 -9.33 -6.95 5.15
C GLY A 20 -8.29 -8.06 4.96
N GLU A 21 -8.44 -8.86 3.90
CA GLU A 21 -7.51 -9.95 3.53
C GLU A 21 -6.34 -9.43 2.68
N LEU A 22 -6.51 -8.28 2.04
CA LEU A 22 -5.48 -7.60 1.26
C LEU A 22 -5.39 -6.11 1.64
N ALA A 23 -4.20 -5.54 1.51
CA ALA A 23 -3.98 -4.10 1.60
C ALA A 23 -3.56 -3.56 0.22
N PRO A 24 -4.19 -2.50 -0.30
CA PRO A 24 -3.72 -1.87 -1.52
C PRO A 24 -2.38 -1.17 -1.27
N VAL A 25 -1.44 -1.35 -2.18
CA VAL A 25 -0.18 -0.58 -2.23
C VAL A 25 -0.31 0.43 -3.36
N GLU A 26 -0.76 1.62 -2.99
CA GLU A 26 -1.00 2.72 -3.91
C GLU A 26 0.32 3.39 -4.34
N ASN A 27 0.30 3.99 -5.54
CA ASN A 27 1.34 4.90 -6.04
C ASN A 27 2.70 4.28 -6.44
N LEU A 28 2.79 2.96 -6.61
CA LEU A 28 3.95 2.34 -7.26
C LEU A 28 3.85 2.59 -8.77
N SER A 29 4.69 3.48 -9.31
CA SER A 29 4.59 3.96 -10.68
C SER A 29 4.67 2.83 -11.73
N GLU A 30 3.86 2.97 -12.78
CA GLU A 30 3.84 2.24 -14.06
C GLU A 30 3.37 0.77 -14.08
N GLY A 31 3.20 0.09 -12.94
CA GLY A 31 2.92 -1.36 -12.90
C GLY A 31 1.46 -1.80 -12.73
N GLY A 32 0.52 -0.87 -12.54
CA GLY A 32 -0.85 -1.19 -12.08
C GLY A 32 -0.97 -1.30 -10.56
N ALA A 33 -2.19 -1.54 -10.05
CA ALA A 33 -2.40 -1.65 -8.61
C ALA A 33 -1.73 -2.89 -8.03
N ARG A 34 -0.94 -2.72 -6.97
CA ARG A 34 -0.40 -3.83 -6.20
C ARG A 34 -1.26 -4.06 -4.95
N PHE A 35 -1.37 -5.31 -4.56
CA PHE A 35 -2.09 -5.75 -3.36
C PHE A 35 -1.12 -6.55 -2.51
N ASP A 36 -1.07 -6.22 -1.23
CA ASP A 36 -0.24 -6.86 -0.23
C ASP A 36 -1.10 -7.82 0.61
N THR A 37 -0.59 -9.01 0.88
CA THR A 37 -1.21 -9.97 1.80
C THR A 37 -0.95 -9.63 3.26
N ASN A 38 0.06 -8.81 3.53
CA ASN A 38 0.32 -8.27 4.86
C ASN A 38 -0.64 -7.10 5.11
N THR A 39 -1.66 -7.31 5.93
CA THR A 39 -2.63 -6.26 6.30
C THR A 39 -2.28 -5.54 7.60
N SER A 40 -1.16 -5.90 8.22
CA SER A 40 -0.67 -5.22 9.42
C SER A 40 -0.17 -3.79 9.10
N ASN A 41 0.04 -2.98 10.13
CA ASN A 41 0.61 -1.65 9.94
C ASN A 41 2.13 -1.76 9.67
N HIS A 42 2.54 -1.49 8.44
CA HIS A 42 3.93 -1.50 8.01
C HIS A 42 4.19 -0.38 6.99
N HIS A 43 5.45 -0.21 6.61
CA HIS A 43 5.89 0.75 5.62
C HIS A 43 6.60 0.03 4.48
N HIS A 44 6.82 0.73 3.37
CA HIS A 44 7.37 0.13 2.15
C HIS A 44 8.66 0.83 1.71
N LEU A 45 9.63 0.07 1.21
CA LEU A 45 10.71 0.56 0.36
C LEU A 45 10.51 -0.01 -1.05
N PHE A 46 10.37 0.89 -2.02
CA PHE A 46 10.23 0.55 -3.43
C PHE A 46 11.50 0.93 -4.21
N CYS A 47 12.09 -0.06 -4.88
CA CYS A 47 13.16 0.20 -5.84
C CYS A 47 12.59 0.57 -7.20
N MET A 48 12.90 1.77 -7.69
CA MET A 48 12.47 2.26 -9.00
C MET A 48 13.21 1.59 -10.17
N HIS A 49 14.30 0.86 -9.93
CA HIS A 49 15.06 0.18 -10.98
C HIS A 49 14.60 -1.27 -11.20
N CYS A 50 14.51 -2.07 -10.12
CA CYS A 50 14.13 -3.48 -10.21
C CYS A 50 12.69 -3.77 -9.77
N HIS A 51 11.94 -2.74 -9.33
CA HIS A 51 10.54 -2.83 -8.87
C HIS A 51 10.30 -3.77 -7.67
N THR A 52 11.36 -4.09 -6.92
CA THR A 52 11.25 -4.78 -5.64
C THR A 52 10.57 -3.89 -4.61
N LEU A 53 9.60 -4.46 -3.90
CA LEU A 53 8.94 -3.85 -2.74
C LEU A 53 9.40 -4.62 -1.49
N VAL A 54 9.85 -3.90 -0.48
CA VAL A 54 10.33 -4.49 0.78
C VAL A 54 9.57 -3.88 1.94
N ASP A 55 9.09 -4.74 2.83
CA ASP A 55 8.41 -4.33 4.05
C ASP A 55 9.41 -3.76 5.06
N ILE A 56 9.01 -2.65 5.70
CA ILE A 56 9.68 -2.03 6.82
C ILE A 56 8.73 -2.11 8.01
N GLU A 57 9.08 -2.95 8.99
CA GLU A 57 8.30 -3.13 10.24
C GLU A 57 8.50 -1.99 11.25
N ARG A 58 9.57 -1.20 11.07
CA ARG A 58 9.87 -0.02 11.89
C ARG A 58 8.82 1.07 11.66
N ASP A 59 8.29 1.66 12.72
CA ASP A 59 7.53 2.92 12.66
C ASP A 59 8.45 4.15 12.67
N PHE A 60 7.95 5.29 12.17
CA PHE A 60 8.61 6.59 12.14
C PHE A 60 7.79 7.59 12.97
N PRO A 61 7.95 7.63 14.31
CA PRO A 61 7.12 8.44 15.20
C PRO A 61 7.27 9.94 14.96
N ASP A 62 8.42 10.38 14.45
CA ASP A 62 8.70 11.79 14.16
C ASP A 62 8.02 12.28 12.87
N VAL A 63 7.48 11.36 12.07
CA VAL A 63 6.72 11.67 10.86
C VAL A 63 5.23 11.58 11.21
N GLN A 64 4.66 12.70 11.63
CA GLN A 64 3.24 12.84 11.93
C GLN A 64 2.71 14.16 11.39
N LEU A 65 1.41 14.19 11.07
CA LEU A 65 0.72 15.44 10.77
C LEU A 65 0.60 16.28 12.04
N ALA A 66 0.91 17.57 11.95
CA ALA A 66 0.61 18.49 13.03
C ALA A 66 -0.90 18.59 13.24
N LEU A 67 -1.34 18.88 14.46
CA LEU A 67 -2.78 18.98 14.79
C LEU A 67 -3.52 19.99 13.89
N ALA A 68 -2.85 21.09 13.51
CA ALA A 68 -3.40 22.09 12.60
C ALA A 68 -3.57 21.56 11.16
N GLU A 69 -2.69 20.66 10.71
CA GLU A 69 -2.74 20.04 9.39
C GLU A 69 -3.77 18.92 9.31
N ALA A 70 -4.05 18.27 10.45
CA ALA A 70 -5.07 17.23 10.55
C ALA A 70 -6.49 17.76 10.29
N LYS A 71 -6.74 19.08 10.30
CA LYS A 71 -8.02 19.73 9.95
C LYS A 71 -9.26 19.08 10.60
N GLY A 72 -9.12 18.59 11.84
CA GLY A 72 -10.20 17.94 12.60
C GLY A 72 -10.44 16.45 12.27
N TYR A 73 -9.63 15.84 11.41
CA TYR A 73 -9.68 14.41 11.14
C TYR A 73 -9.03 13.61 12.28
N GLN A 74 -9.66 12.50 12.67
CA GLN A 74 -9.02 11.48 13.48
C GLN A 74 -8.17 10.59 12.57
N ILE A 75 -6.86 10.61 12.77
CA ILE A 75 -5.93 9.78 11.99
C ILE A 75 -6.07 8.33 12.45
N VAL A 76 -6.49 7.45 11.53
CA VAL A 76 -6.70 6.02 11.80
C VAL A 76 -5.55 5.13 11.33
N LYS A 77 -4.75 5.60 10.36
CA LYS A 77 -3.62 4.87 9.78
C LYS A 77 -2.58 5.85 9.25
N LYS A 78 -1.31 5.48 9.37
CA LYS A 78 -0.15 6.15 8.76
C LYS A 78 0.68 5.10 8.03
N GLN A 79 0.88 5.28 6.73
CA GLN A 79 1.69 4.39 5.91
C GLN A 79 2.66 5.23 5.09
N LEU A 80 3.94 4.83 5.06
CA LEU A 80 5.01 5.52 4.36
C LEU A 80 5.57 4.61 3.27
N THR A 81 5.82 5.16 2.09
CA THR A 81 6.51 4.49 1.00
C THR A 81 7.76 5.29 0.63
N PHE A 82 8.93 4.67 0.79
CA PHE A 82 10.21 5.22 0.37
C PHE A 82 10.51 4.77 -1.06
N TYR A 83 10.96 5.68 -1.91
CA TYR A 83 11.35 5.39 -3.29
C TYR A 83 12.86 5.52 -3.44
N GLY A 84 13.52 4.47 -3.92
CA GLY A 84 14.97 4.40 -4.03
C GLY A 84 15.45 3.63 -5.26
N VAL A 85 16.76 3.41 -5.35
CA VAL A 85 17.44 2.63 -6.40
C VAL A 85 18.44 1.68 -5.73
N CYS A 86 18.44 0.41 -6.14
CA CYS A 86 19.37 -0.62 -5.66
C CYS A 86 20.69 -0.63 -6.42
#